data_AF-A0A5C5Z4M2-F1
#
_entry.id   AF-A0A5C5Z4M2-F1
#
_cell.length_a   1.000
_cell.length_b   1.000
_cell.length_c   1.000
_cell.angle_alpha   90.00
_cell.angle_beta   90.00
_cell.angle_gamma   90.00
#
_symmetry.space_group_name_H-M   'P 1'
#
loop_
_entity.id
_entity.type
_entity.pdbx_description
1 polymer ?
#
loop_
_entity_poly.entity_id
_entity_poly.type
_entity_poly.pdbx_seq_one_letter_code
_entity_poly.pdbx_strand_id
1 'polypeptide(L)'
;MFQNAKRCIICEQPLSPTRAKLGNHLCESRACESMFRRHLMTHQAFCGVCGRPMKGYRPRVEPSLVCTRVQCQARAASIHAANASFCCVCGIYLGPRTTTATKNLCPSSICHTIDAARTRAENARIHGAQISEQRRQLIQRVRELVISLKPELVEKPVLNIVVLPFTAHNLQIVSKERRQQVGAGFLELANQAYALNAQSQSPYDPEPDAATNVEHSKNPTNNDSHERRLARLNGIACGTCGGHCCRIGGDTAFLNVSKFQEVLRKQPEAGPADVVAQYMAKIPHETFTDSCIFHGFHGCGLSREQRATTCNVFLCTGLQILKDLVDRDASEMVLAATNIRCGDDLPPKVFRIKTADNDAVIPLLWTATDRDKLEA
;
A
#
# COMPACT_ATOMS: atom_id res chain seq x y z
N MET A 1 -11.68 -60.40 -28.87
CA MET A 1 -11.34 -58.96 -28.92
C MET A 1 -12.21 -58.27 -29.97
N PHE A 2 -13.31 -57.61 -29.56
CA PHE A 2 -14.13 -56.82 -30.48
C PHE A 2 -13.44 -55.50 -30.76
N GLN A 3 -12.90 -55.32 -31.96
CA GLN A 3 -12.41 -54.01 -32.41
C GLN A 3 -13.60 -53.04 -32.44
N ASN A 4 -13.48 -51.89 -31.78
CA ASN A 4 -14.47 -50.81 -31.82
C ASN A 4 -14.71 -50.40 -33.28
N ALA A 5 -15.81 -50.87 -33.87
CA ALA A 5 -16.19 -50.52 -35.23
C ALA A 5 -16.34 -48.99 -35.30
N LYS A 6 -15.57 -48.36 -36.19
CA LYS A 6 -15.69 -46.91 -36.43
C LYS A 6 -17.11 -46.62 -36.89
N ARG A 7 -17.77 -45.65 -36.28
CA ARG A 7 -19.15 -45.24 -36.58
C ARG A 7 -19.15 -43.92 -37.37
N CYS A 8 -20.18 -43.73 -38.18
CA CYS A 8 -20.43 -42.47 -38.88
C CYS A 8 -20.65 -41.34 -37.86
N ILE A 9 -19.96 -40.22 -38.02
CA ILE A 9 -20.06 -39.08 -37.08
C ILE A 9 -21.39 -38.33 -37.15
N ILE A 10 -22.20 -38.58 -38.19
CA ILE A 10 -23.49 -37.91 -38.39
C ILE A 10 -24.66 -38.77 -37.92
N CYS A 11 -24.69 -40.06 -38.25
CA CYS A 11 -25.83 -40.94 -37.95
C CYS A 11 -25.49 -42.13 -37.06
N GLU A 12 -24.24 -42.22 -36.58
CA GLU A 12 -23.73 -43.26 -35.66
C GLU A 12 -23.81 -44.71 -36.16
N GLN A 13 -24.19 -44.92 -37.42
CA GLN A 13 -24.18 -46.24 -38.04
C GLN A 13 -22.74 -46.77 -38.21
N PRO A 14 -22.50 -48.09 -38.07
CA PRO A 14 -21.19 -48.69 -38.31
C PRO A 14 -20.69 -48.38 -39.72
N LEU A 15 -19.42 -48.01 -39.86
CA LEU A 15 -18.81 -47.77 -41.17
C LEU A 15 -18.45 -49.09 -41.85
N SER A 16 -18.54 -49.10 -43.18
CA SER A 16 -18.02 -50.21 -43.97
C SER A 16 -16.51 -50.38 -43.70
N PRO A 17 -15.98 -51.62 -43.69
CA PRO A 17 -14.56 -51.87 -43.43
C PRO A 17 -13.63 -51.06 -44.34
N THR A 18 -14.04 -50.85 -45.60
CA THR A 18 -13.32 -50.06 -46.60
C THR A 18 -13.22 -48.59 -46.20
N ARG A 19 -14.33 -47.96 -45.76
CA ARG A 19 -14.31 -46.57 -45.29
C ARG A 19 -13.57 -46.42 -43.97
N ALA A 20 -13.70 -47.38 -43.06
CA ALA A 20 -12.98 -47.37 -41.78
C ALA A 20 -11.45 -47.45 -41.96
N LYS A 21 -10.97 -48.20 -42.98
CA LYS A 21 -9.55 -48.30 -43.37
C LYS A 21 -9.03 -47.03 -44.04
N LEU A 22 -9.83 -46.38 -44.88
CA LEU A 22 -9.47 -45.12 -45.56
C LEU A 22 -9.50 -43.87 -44.65
N GLY A 23 -9.80 -44.03 -43.36
CA GLY A 23 -9.90 -42.91 -42.42
C GLY A 23 -11.14 -42.04 -42.62
N ASN A 24 -12.10 -42.47 -43.44
CA ASN A 24 -13.35 -41.74 -43.63
C ASN A 24 -14.23 -41.84 -42.38
N HIS A 25 -14.83 -40.72 -41.99
CA HIS A 25 -15.67 -40.61 -40.79
C HIS A 25 -17.18 -40.61 -41.11
N LEU A 26 -17.56 -40.75 -42.39
CA LEU A 26 -18.94 -40.72 -42.87
C LEU A 26 -19.34 -42.04 -43.50
N CYS A 27 -20.59 -42.45 -43.30
CA CYS A 27 -21.19 -43.54 -44.07
C CYS A 27 -21.49 -43.11 -45.52
N GLU A 28 -21.89 -44.07 -46.35
CA GLU A 28 -22.16 -43.87 -47.78
C GLU A 28 -23.49 -43.16 -48.07
N SER A 29 -24.26 -42.80 -47.04
CA SER A 29 -25.50 -42.06 -47.20
C SER A 29 -25.25 -40.66 -47.74
N ARG A 30 -25.84 -40.35 -48.90
CA ARG A 30 -25.86 -38.98 -49.48
C ARG A 30 -26.46 -37.95 -48.52
N ALA A 31 -27.35 -38.37 -47.61
CA ALA A 31 -27.91 -37.50 -46.58
C ALA A 31 -26.86 -37.13 -45.52
N CYS A 32 -26.03 -38.09 -45.08
CA CYS A 32 -24.92 -37.82 -44.17
C CYS A 32 -23.83 -36.98 -44.84
N GLU A 33 -23.53 -37.22 -46.12
CA GLU A 33 -22.59 -36.40 -46.88
C GLU A 33 -23.11 -34.96 -47.08
N SER A 34 -24.39 -34.79 -47.41
CA SER A 34 -25.01 -33.46 -47.57
C SER A 34 -25.12 -32.70 -46.24
N MET A 35 -25.39 -33.39 -45.13
CA MET A 35 -25.35 -32.78 -43.78
C MET A 35 -23.92 -32.40 -43.40
N PHE A 36 -22.94 -33.25 -43.68
CA PHE A 36 -21.55 -32.95 -43.41
C PHE A 36 -21.03 -31.78 -44.26
N ARG A 37 -21.40 -31.71 -45.55
CA ARG A 37 -21.10 -30.56 -46.42
C ARG A 37 -21.78 -29.28 -45.91
N ARG A 38 -23.05 -29.34 -45.49
CA ARG A 38 -23.72 -28.20 -44.84
C ARG A 38 -23.03 -27.79 -43.53
N HIS A 39 -22.53 -28.74 -42.74
CA HIS A 39 -21.77 -28.46 -41.53
C HIS A 39 -20.40 -27.83 -41.81
N LEU A 40 -19.66 -28.32 -42.80
CA LEU A 40 -18.38 -27.73 -43.24
C LEU A 40 -18.57 -26.28 -43.73
N MET A 41 -19.69 -25.99 -44.41
CA MET A 41 -20.06 -24.64 -44.85
C MET A 41 -20.46 -23.69 -43.71
N THR A 42 -20.68 -24.18 -42.48
CA THR A 42 -21.04 -23.36 -41.31
C THR A 42 -19.85 -22.99 -40.41
N HIS A 43 -18.61 -23.20 -40.87
CA HIS A 43 -17.38 -22.88 -40.13
C HIS A 43 -17.30 -23.49 -38.72
N GLN A 44 -17.96 -24.63 -38.46
CA GLN A 44 -17.88 -25.30 -37.17
C GLN A 44 -16.59 -26.11 -37.09
N ALA A 45 -15.70 -25.69 -36.19
CA ALA A 45 -14.46 -26.37 -35.89
C ALA A 45 -14.72 -27.70 -35.14
N PHE A 46 -14.01 -28.78 -35.46
CA PHE A 46 -14.12 -30.08 -34.77
C PHE A 46 -12.87 -30.39 -33.97
N CYS A 47 -13.02 -31.09 -32.84
CA CYS A 47 -11.88 -31.58 -32.09
C CYS A 47 -11.14 -32.70 -32.87
N GLY A 48 -9.87 -32.50 -33.21
CA GLY A 48 -9.01 -33.49 -33.88
C GLY A 48 -8.70 -34.75 -33.06
N VAL A 49 -9.14 -34.83 -31.80
CA VAL A 49 -8.98 -36.02 -30.93
C VAL A 49 -10.27 -36.82 -30.78
N CYS A 50 -11.39 -36.17 -30.46
CA CYS A 50 -12.68 -36.87 -30.24
C CYS A 50 -13.73 -36.63 -31.33
N GLY A 51 -13.43 -35.82 -32.35
CA GLY A 51 -14.35 -35.51 -33.46
C GLY A 51 -15.58 -34.69 -33.08
N ARG A 52 -15.69 -34.16 -31.84
CA ARG A 52 -16.86 -33.38 -31.44
C ARG A 52 -16.83 -31.94 -31.98
N PRO A 53 -17.98 -31.38 -32.39
CA PRO A 53 -18.07 -29.99 -32.84
C PRO A 53 -17.80 -29.02 -31.67
N MET A 54 -16.99 -28.00 -31.92
CA MET A 54 -16.64 -26.94 -30.98
C MET A 54 -17.56 -25.74 -31.23
N LYS A 55 -18.59 -25.57 -30.39
CA LYS A 55 -19.52 -24.44 -30.48
C LYS A 55 -18.79 -23.12 -30.17
N GLY A 56 -18.95 -22.11 -31.02
CA GLY A 56 -18.47 -20.74 -30.79
C GLY A 56 -16.99 -20.48 -31.11
N TYR A 57 -16.27 -21.45 -31.68
CA TYR A 57 -14.85 -21.29 -32.02
C TYR A 57 -14.68 -20.51 -33.34
N ARG A 58 -14.21 -19.26 -33.27
CA ARG A 58 -13.76 -18.49 -34.45
C ARG A 58 -12.23 -18.54 -34.51
N PRO A 59 -11.61 -19.20 -35.51
CA PRO A 59 -10.16 -19.21 -35.62
C PRO A 59 -9.69 -17.80 -35.99
N ARG A 60 -8.91 -17.14 -35.12
CA ARG A 60 -8.18 -15.91 -35.50
C ARG A 60 -6.73 -16.18 -35.93
N VAL A 61 -6.18 -17.32 -35.54
CA VAL A 61 -4.84 -17.82 -35.92
C VAL A 61 -4.93 -19.32 -35.75
N GLU A 62 -4.59 -20.16 -36.75
CA GLU A 62 -4.70 -21.63 -36.66
C GLU A 62 -3.96 -22.22 -35.45
N PRO A 63 -4.65 -22.88 -34.49
CA PRO A 63 -3.99 -23.81 -33.60
C PRO A 63 -4.67 -25.18 -33.67
N SER A 64 -3.94 -26.21 -33.24
CA SER A 64 -4.43 -27.57 -33.07
C SER A 64 -5.82 -27.61 -32.42
N LEU A 65 -6.82 -28.03 -33.19
CA LEU A 65 -8.23 -28.05 -32.84
C LEU A 65 -8.51 -29.12 -31.77
N VAL A 66 -8.19 -28.89 -30.49
CA VAL A 66 -8.43 -29.86 -29.41
C VAL A 66 -9.41 -29.28 -28.40
N CYS A 67 -10.53 -29.97 -28.14
CA CYS A 67 -11.53 -29.50 -27.17
C CYS A 67 -11.00 -29.55 -25.73
N THR A 68 -11.62 -28.80 -24.82
CA THR A 68 -11.21 -28.63 -23.41
C THR A 68 -11.36 -29.88 -22.51
N ARG A 69 -11.76 -31.04 -23.05
CA ARG A 69 -11.88 -32.25 -22.25
C ARG A 69 -10.53 -32.83 -21.86
N VAL A 70 -10.39 -33.17 -20.59
CA VAL A 70 -9.18 -33.76 -19.99
C VAL A 70 -8.62 -34.92 -20.83
N GLN A 71 -9.46 -35.88 -21.25
CA GLN A 71 -9.02 -37.01 -22.07
C GLN A 71 -8.48 -36.61 -23.46
N CYS A 72 -9.06 -35.57 -24.06
CA CYS A 72 -8.61 -35.07 -25.37
C CYS A 72 -7.32 -34.27 -25.25
N GLN A 73 -7.19 -33.47 -24.19
CA GLN A 73 -6.01 -32.69 -23.86
C GLN A 73 -4.82 -33.60 -23.54
N ALA A 74 -5.02 -34.63 -22.70
CA ALA A 74 -4.00 -35.62 -22.36
C ALA A 74 -3.52 -36.39 -23.60
N ARG A 75 -4.45 -36.80 -24.47
CA ARG A 75 -4.12 -37.53 -25.70
C ARG A 75 -3.42 -36.64 -26.74
N ALA A 76 -3.81 -35.38 -26.87
CA ALA A 76 -3.09 -34.42 -27.71
C ALA A 76 -1.67 -34.17 -27.20
N ALA A 77 -1.49 -34.02 -25.89
CA ALA A 77 -0.18 -33.89 -25.27
C ALA A 77 0.71 -35.13 -25.47
N SER A 78 0.16 -36.34 -25.34
CA SER A 78 0.92 -37.58 -25.57
C SER A 78 1.37 -37.74 -27.01
N ILE A 79 0.60 -37.23 -27.99
CA ILE A 79 0.95 -37.28 -29.41
C ILE A 79 2.12 -36.31 -29.73
N HIS A 80 2.26 -35.23 -28.95
CA HIS A 80 3.24 -34.17 -29.19
C HIS A 80 4.29 -34.06 -28.07
N ALA A 81 4.55 -35.16 -27.35
CA ALA A 81 5.21 -35.21 -26.05
C ALA A 81 6.56 -34.45 -25.94
N ALA A 82 7.30 -34.28 -27.04
CA ALA A 82 8.57 -33.56 -27.02
C ALA A 82 8.44 -32.03 -26.83
N ASN A 83 7.29 -31.43 -27.19
CA ASN A 83 7.06 -29.97 -27.17
C ASN A 83 5.69 -29.59 -26.57
N ALA A 84 5.18 -30.41 -25.64
CA ALA A 84 3.86 -30.18 -25.06
C ALA A 84 3.89 -29.05 -24.01
N SER A 85 3.45 -27.85 -24.41
CA SER A 85 3.25 -26.72 -23.49
C SER A 85 1.81 -26.64 -23.02
N PHE A 86 1.60 -26.36 -21.74
CA PHE A 86 0.29 -26.17 -21.12
C PHE A 86 0.17 -24.78 -20.53
N CYS A 87 -1.03 -24.21 -20.56
CA CYS A 87 -1.32 -22.95 -19.88
C CYS A 87 -1.05 -23.09 -18.38
N CYS A 88 -0.18 -22.25 -17.83
CA CYS A 88 0.17 -22.26 -16.40
C CYS A 88 -1.00 -21.86 -15.47
N VAL A 89 -2.10 -21.35 -16.04
CA VAL A 89 -3.30 -20.97 -15.28
C VAL A 89 -4.38 -22.04 -15.34
N CYS A 90 -4.79 -22.47 -16.54
CA CYS A 90 -5.94 -23.36 -16.72
C CYS A 90 -5.58 -24.78 -17.19
N GLY A 91 -4.30 -25.07 -17.45
CA GLY A 91 -3.84 -26.41 -17.85
C GLY A 91 -4.23 -26.83 -19.26
N ILE A 92 -4.78 -25.95 -20.10
CA ILE A 92 -5.09 -26.24 -21.50
C ILE A 92 -3.79 -26.40 -22.29
N TYR A 93 -3.72 -27.44 -23.12
CA TYR A 93 -2.64 -27.69 -24.07
C TYR A 93 -2.57 -26.56 -25.11
N LEU A 94 -1.39 -25.98 -25.26
CA LEU A 94 -1.16 -24.81 -26.11
C LEU A 94 -0.79 -25.20 -27.55
N GLY A 95 -0.26 -26.41 -27.76
CA GLY A 95 0.27 -26.81 -29.06
C GLY A 95 1.67 -26.23 -29.34
N PRO A 96 2.39 -26.77 -30.33
CA PRO A 96 3.82 -26.51 -30.53
C PRO A 96 4.19 -25.13 -31.10
N ARG A 97 3.22 -24.24 -31.39
CA ARG A 97 3.46 -22.94 -32.07
C ARG A 97 2.88 -21.70 -31.39
N THR A 98 2.19 -21.84 -30.25
CA THR A 98 1.48 -20.73 -29.57
C THR A 98 2.24 -20.13 -28.40
N THR A 99 3.42 -20.64 -28.07
CA THR A 99 4.26 -20.05 -27.01
C THR A 99 4.91 -18.77 -27.54
N THR A 100 4.26 -17.62 -27.37
CA THR A 100 4.91 -16.32 -27.51
C THR A 100 5.95 -16.16 -26.40
N ALA A 101 7.17 -16.60 -26.72
CA ALA A 101 8.50 -16.28 -26.22
C ALA A 101 8.83 -16.15 -24.71
N THR A 102 7.92 -16.04 -23.74
CA THR A 102 8.33 -15.91 -22.32
C THR A 102 7.44 -16.61 -21.29
N LYS A 103 6.15 -16.86 -21.57
CA LYS A 103 5.24 -17.55 -20.63
C LYS A 103 4.25 -18.47 -21.33
N ASN A 104 4.07 -19.68 -20.80
CA ASN A 104 3.08 -20.65 -21.29
C ASN A 104 1.65 -20.22 -20.89
N LEU A 105 1.04 -19.29 -21.63
CA LEU A 105 -0.32 -18.80 -21.41
C LEU A 105 -1.22 -19.07 -22.62
N CYS A 106 -2.49 -19.41 -22.38
CA CYS A 106 -3.48 -19.53 -23.45
C CYS A 106 -4.08 -18.15 -23.79
N PRO A 107 -4.69 -17.97 -24.98
CA PRO A 107 -5.28 -16.69 -25.41
C PRO A 107 -6.49 -16.18 -24.60
N SER A 108 -6.90 -16.90 -23.54
CA SER A 108 -8.03 -16.50 -22.71
C SER A 108 -7.69 -15.26 -21.88
N SER A 109 -8.46 -14.18 -22.03
CA SER A 109 -8.29 -12.96 -21.24
C SER A 109 -8.35 -13.21 -19.73
N ILE A 110 -9.15 -14.20 -19.28
CA ILE A 110 -9.21 -14.59 -17.87
C ILE A 110 -7.87 -15.14 -17.39
N CYS A 111 -7.21 -16.00 -18.17
CA CYS A 111 -5.91 -16.55 -17.82
C CYS A 111 -4.82 -15.47 -17.78
N HIS A 112 -4.86 -14.51 -18.72
CA HIS A 112 -3.96 -13.36 -18.71
C HIS A 112 -4.16 -12.48 -17.46
N THR A 113 -5.40 -12.18 -17.08
CA THR A 113 -5.70 -11.40 -15.87
C THR A 113 -5.22 -12.11 -14.60
N ILE A 114 -5.43 -13.42 -14.49
CA ILE A 114 -4.98 -14.22 -13.35
C ILE A 114 -3.44 -14.25 -13.27
N ASP A 115 -2.74 -14.49 -14.38
CA ASP A 115 -1.27 -14.47 -14.40
C ASP A 115 -0.70 -13.09 -14.05
N ALA A 116 -1.31 -12.02 -14.57
CA ALA A 116 -0.92 -10.65 -14.24
C ALA A 116 -1.16 -10.33 -12.76
N ALA A 117 -2.25 -10.80 -12.16
CA ALA A 117 -2.51 -10.66 -10.73
C ALA A 117 -1.48 -11.45 -9.89
N ARG A 118 -1.18 -12.70 -10.25
CA ARG A 118 -0.14 -13.52 -9.59
C ARG A 118 1.23 -12.88 -9.69
N THR A 119 1.61 -12.40 -10.87
CA THR A 119 2.89 -11.73 -11.11
C THR A 119 3.00 -10.44 -10.28
N ARG A 120 1.93 -9.63 -10.21
CA ARG A 120 1.90 -8.43 -9.35
C ARG A 120 2.03 -8.79 -7.87
N ALA A 121 1.32 -9.81 -7.40
CA ALA A 121 1.40 -10.25 -6.01
C ALA A 121 2.81 -10.78 -5.66
N GLU A 122 3.42 -11.56 -6.55
CA GLU A 122 4.77 -12.07 -6.35
C GLU A 122 5.82 -10.96 -6.39
N ASN A 123 5.74 -10.05 -7.36
CA ASN A 123 6.62 -8.88 -7.41
C ASN A 123 6.47 -8.01 -6.16
N ALA A 124 5.24 -7.79 -5.68
CA ALA A 124 4.99 -7.08 -4.43
C ALA A 124 5.59 -7.81 -3.22
N ARG A 125 5.53 -9.14 -3.18
CA ARG A 125 6.15 -9.96 -2.12
C ARG A 125 7.67 -9.85 -2.13
N ILE A 126 8.30 -9.99 -3.31
CA ILE A 126 9.76 -9.87 -3.47
C ILE A 126 10.21 -8.46 -3.09
N HIS A 127 9.54 -7.44 -3.62
CA HIS A 127 9.85 -6.05 -3.33
C HIS A 127 9.66 -5.71 -1.84
N GLY A 128 8.59 -6.20 -1.23
CA GLY A 128 8.36 -6.05 0.22
C GLY A 128 9.44 -6.72 1.07
N ALA A 129 9.91 -7.91 0.68
CA ALA A 129 11.01 -8.59 1.35
C ALA A 129 12.34 -7.83 1.23
N GLN A 130 12.64 -7.29 0.04
CA GLN A 130 13.83 -6.46 -0.19
C GLN A 130 13.80 -5.18 0.66
N ILE A 131 12.68 -4.45 0.67
CA ILE A 131 12.51 -3.25 1.50
C ILE A 131 12.70 -3.59 2.99
N SER A 132 12.15 -4.72 3.44
CA SER A 132 12.27 -5.15 4.84
C SER A 132 13.71 -5.44 5.22
N GLU A 133 14.47 -6.11 4.35
CA GLU A 133 15.89 -6.40 4.57
C GLU A 133 16.75 -5.14 4.56
N GLN A 134 16.57 -4.25 3.56
CA GLN A 134 17.26 -2.96 3.50
C GLN A 134 17.03 -2.14 4.77
N ARG A 135 15.80 -2.17 5.29
CA ARG A 135 15.44 -1.49 6.54
C ARG A 135 16.12 -2.11 7.76
N ARG A 136 16.23 -3.43 7.85
CA ARG A 136 16.97 -4.10 8.93
C ARG A 136 18.45 -3.69 8.92
N GLN A 137 19.07 -3.74 7.75
CA GLN A 137 20.47 -3.32 7.58
C GLN A 137 20.68 -1.86 7.91
N LEU A 138 19.72 -1.00 7.53
CA LEU A 138 19.75 0.40 7.93
C LEU A 138 19.70 0.58 9.44
N ILE A 139 18.72 -0.02 10.11
CA ILE A 139 18.59 0.08 11.57
C ILE A 139 19.86 -0.38 12.27
N GLN A 140 20.48 -1.46 11.78
CA GLN A 140 21.74 -1.97 12.30
C GLN A 140 22.91 -0.99 12.12
N ARG A 141 23.07 -0.40 10.92
CA ARG A 141 24.10 0.63 10.68
C ARG A 141 23.90 1.88 11.53
N VAL A 142 22.65 2.34 11.67
CA VAL A 142 22.32 3.49 12.54
C VAL A 142 22.59 3.15 13.99
N ARG A 143 22.32 1.91 14.41
CA ARG A 143 22.67 1.43 15.75
C ARG A 143 24.15 1.55 16.02
N GLU A 144 24.99 1.02 15.14
CA GLU A 144 26.44 1.11 15.27
C GLU A 144 26.94 2.56 15.36
N LEU A 145 26.34 3.48 14.58
CA LEU A 145 26.65 4.91 14.65
C LEU A 145 26.19 5.57 15.96
N VAL A 146 24.99 5.25 16.45
CA VAL A 146 24.51 5.76 17.75
C VAL A 146 25.42 5.30 18.87
N ILE A 147 25.83 4.02 18.85
CA ILE A 147 26.76 3.45 19.84
C ILE A 147 28.12 4.15 19.79
N SER A 148 28.65 4.43 18.60
CA SER A 148 29.94 5.09 18.47
C SER A 148 29.91 6.56 18.89
N LEU A 149 28.81 7.27 18.64
CA LEU A 149 28.65 8.68 18.97
C LEU A 149 28.27 8.92 20.43
N LYS A 150 27.52 7.98 21.02
CA LYS A 150 26.94 8.06 22.36
C LYS A 150 26.98 6.71 23.08
N PRO A 151 28.17 6.19 23.42
CA PRO A 151 28.33 4.88 24.07
C PRO A 151 27.58 4.78 25.41
N GLU A 152 27.39 5.90 26.11
CA GLU A 152 26.63 5.99 27.37
C GLU A 152 25.15 5.61 27.21
N LEU A 153 24.59 5.66 26.00
CA LEU A 153 23.20 5.28 25.74
C LEU A 153 23.00 3.76 25.60
N VAL A 154 24.06 2.97 25.75
CA VAL A 154 24.12 1.55 25.36
C VAL A 154 24.48 0.65 26.55
N GLU A 155 24.39 1.15 27.78
CA GLU A 155 24.72 0.39 29.00
C GLU A 155 23.85 -0.88 29.17
N LYS A 156 22.78 -1.04 28.38
CA LYS A 156 21.89 -2.21 28.39
C LYS A 156 21.84 -2.93 27.04
N PRO A 157 21.74 -4.28 27.04
CA PRO A 157 21.86 -5.11 25.83
C PRO A 157 20.70 -4.96 24.82
N VAL A 158 19.57 -4.34 25.20
CA VAL A 158 18.41 -4.17 24.32
C VAL A 158 18.12 -2.68 24.07
N LEU A 159 18.97 -2.04 23.27
CA LEU A 159 18.70 -0.69 22.78
C LEU A 159 17.76 -0.74 21.57
N ASN A 160 16.48 -0.44 21.77
CA ASN A 160 15.55 -0.27 20.66
C ASN A 160 15.83 1.06 19.95
N ILE A 161 16.16 1.04 18.67
CA ILE A 161 16.43 2.27 17.90
C ILE A 161 15.33 2.49 16.87
N VAL A 162 14.68 3.64 17.00
CA VAL A 162 13.71 4.14 16.04
C VAL A 162 14.42 5.11 15.10
N VAL A 163 14.56 4.69 13.85
CA VAL A 163 15.15 5.53 12.80
C VAL A 163 14.06 6.43 12.21
N LEU A 164 14.32 7.73 12.22
CA LEU A 164 13.45 8.78 11.71
C LEU A 164 14.13 9.47 10.53
N PRO A 165 13.39 9.94 9.53
CA PRO A 165 13.97 10.83 8.52
C PRO A 165 14.44 12.12 9.18
N PHE A 166 15.52 12.70 8.70
CA PHE A 166 15.98 14.03 9.09
C PHE A 166 15.66 15.02 7.98
N THR A 167 15.02 16.11 8.35
CA THR A 167 14.94 17.28 7.50
C THR A 167 15.75 18.42 8.09
N ALA A 168 16.68 18.93 7.29
CA ALA A 168 17.50 20.09 7.64
C ALA A 168 16.67 21.37 7.48
N HIS A 169 15.79 21.63 8.44
CA HIS A 169 15.09 22.90 8.55
C HIS A 169 15.71 23.75 9.66
N ASN A 170 15.74 25.06 9.43
CA ASN A 170 16.22 26.02 10.42
C ASN A 170 15.10 26.35 11.38
N LEU A 171 15.43 26.50 12.66
CA LEU A 171 14.49 27.03 13.63
C LEU A 171 14.53 28.56 13.53
N GLN A 172 13.37 29.20 13.37
CA GLN A 172 13.28 30.66 13.23
C GLN A 172 12.12 31.21 14.05
N ILE A 173 12.33 32.40 14.62
CA ILE A 173 11.26 33.17 15.26
C ILE A 173 10.14 33.39 14.24
N VAL A 174 8.91 33.07 14.63
CA VAL A 174 7.76 33.25 13.73
C VAL A 174 7.52 34.74 13.53
N SER A 175 7.60 35.21 12.28
CA SER A 175 7.36 36.61 11.96
C SER A 175 5.94 37.04 12.33
N LYS A 176 5.79 38.33 12.67
CA LYS A 176 4.47 38.92 12.94
C LYS A 176 3.52 38.75 11.75
N GLU A 177 4.04 38.92 10.54
CA GLU A 177 3.28 38.82 9.30
C GLU A 177 2.77 37.40 9.06
N ARG A 178 3.62 36.37 9.22
CA ARG A 178 3.18 34.97 9.13
C ARG A 178 2.13 34.63 10.18
N ARG A 179 2.30 35.10 11.43
CA ARG A 179 1.28 34.94 12.48
C ARG A 179 -0.05 35.60 12.10
N GLN A 180 -0.02 36.80 11.53
CA GLN A 180 -1.23 37.50 11.09
C GLN A 180 -1.94 36.77 9.95
N GLN A 181 -1.20 36.29 8.95
CA GLN A 181 -1.74 35.51 7.83
C GLN A 181 -2.41 34.22 8.30
N VAL A 182 -1.74 33.47 9.17
CA VAL A 182 -2.29 32.25 9.79
C VAL A 182 -3.56 32.56 10.59
N GLY A 183 -3.53 33.59 11.42
CA GLY A 183 -4.68 34.01 12.23
C GLY A 183 -5.89 34.40 11.38
N ALA A 184 -5.67 35.15 10.30
CA ALA A 184 -6.73 35.52 9.36
C ALA A 184 -7.33 34.30 8.67
N GLY A 185 -6.50 33.37 8.18
CA GLY A 185 -6.98 32.14 7.54
C GLY A 185 -7.75 31.24 8.51
N PHE A 186 -7.30 31.10 9.75
CA PHE A 186 -8.04 30.33 10.76
C PHE A 186 -9.36 30.99 11.15
N LEU A 187 -9.42 32.32 11.19
CA LEU A 187 -10.66 33.04 11.43
C LEU A 187 -11.68 32.85 10.31
N GLU A 188 -11.24 32.83 9.05
CA GLU A 188 -12.09 32.49 7.92
C GLU A 188 -12.69 31.08 8.06
N LEU A 189 -11.85 30.08 8.34
CA LEU A 189 -12.28 28.70 8.56
C LEU A 189 -13.24 28.57 9.75
N ALA A 190 -12.95 29.24 10.87
CA ALA A 190 -13.77 29.21 12.07
C ALA A 190 -15.12 29.91 11.88
N ASN A 191 -15.16 31.04 11.17
CA ASN A 191 -16.42 31.73 10.82
C ASN A 191 -17.30 30.85 9.93
N GLN A 192 -16.71 30.22 8.91
CA GLN A 192 -17.43 29.29 8.05
C GLN A 192 -17.99 28.11 8.85
N ALA A 193 -17.19 27.52 9.73
CA ALA A 193 -17.59 26.43 10.60
C ALA A 193 -18.76 26.84 11.53
N TYR A 194 -18.68 28.02 12.13
CA TYR A 194 -19.71 28.55 13.02
C TYR A 194 -21.04 28.78 12.30
N ALA A 195 -21.01 29.37 11.11
CA ALA A 195 -22.20 29.56 10.28
C ALA A 195 -22.87 28.23 9.93
N LEU A 196 -22.08 27.21 9.56
CA LEU A 196 -22.61 25.87 9.27
C LEU A 196 -23.23 25.20 10.50
N ASN A 197 -22.61 25.36 11.69
CA ASN A 197 -23.18 24.84 12.94
C ASN A 197 -24.49 25.55 13.30
N ALA A 198 -24.60 26.86 13.12
CA ALA A 198 -25.83 27.62 13.39
C ALA A 198 -26.99 27.23 12.44
N GLN A 199 -26.68 26.89 11.18
CA GLN A 199 -27.67 26.39 10.22
C GLN A 199 -28.11 24.95 10.50
N SER A 200 -27.22 24.15 11.10
CA SER A 200 -27.48 22.77 11.47
C SER A 200 -28.13 22.74 12.86
N GLN A 201 -29.43 23.05 12.97
CA GLN A 201 -30.21 23.00 14.23
C GLN A 201 -30.34 21.58 14.84
N SER A 202 -29.51 20.62 14.45
CA SER A 202 -29.53 19.27 15.01
C SER A 202 -28.66 19.21 16.27
N PRO A 203 -29.17 18.69 17.40
CA PRO A 203 -28.33 18.22 18.49
C PRO A 203 -27.24 17.32 17.91
N TYR A 204 -26.02 17.48 18.41
CA TYR A 204 -24.88 16.64 18.01
C TYR A 204 -25.17 15.18 18.38
N ASP A 205 -25.58 14.39 17.39
CA ASP A 205 -25.35 12.95 17.40
C ASP A 205 -23.93 12.74 16.85
N PRO A 206 -22.98 12.22 17.64
CA PRO A 206 -21.67 11.86 17.10
C PRO A 206 -21.86 10.86 15.95
N GLU A 207 -21.25 11.12 14.78
CA GLU A 207 -21.20 10.16 13.68
C GLU A 207 -20.76 8.77 14.20
N PRO A 208 -21.37 7.66 13.72
CA PRO A 208 -20.99 6.29 14.11
C PRO A 208 -19.50 5.99 13.87
N ASP A 209 -18.87 6.76 13.00
CA ASP A 209 -17.49 6.67 12.55
C ASP A 209 -16.51 7.20 13.61
N ALA A 210 -16.92 8.23 14.37
CA ALA A 210 -16.17 8.74 15.52
C ALA A 210 -16.25 7.79 16.73
N ALA A 211 -17.25 6.91 16.77
CA ALA A 211 -17.41 5.89 17.80
C ALA A 211 -16.55 4.63 17.57
N THR A 212 -15.94 4.44 16.39
CA THR A 212 -15.08 3.26 16.16
C THR A 212 -13.69 3.35 16.78
N ASN A 213 -13.33 4.46 17.44
CA ASN A 213 -12.12 4.54 18.27
C ASN A 213 -12.32 5.31 19.59
N VAL A 214 -13.57 5.49 20.04
CA VAL A 214 -13.86 6.08 21.36
C VAL A 214 -14.71 5.10 22.18
N GLU A 215 -14.19 3.89 22.40
CA GLU A 215 -14.50 3.21 23.64
C GLU A 215 -13.80 3.97 24.77
N HIS A 216 -14.49 4.97 25.32
CA HIS A 216 -14.23 5.44 26.68
C HIS A 216 -14.56 4.28 27.64
N SER A 217 -13.64 3.32 27.72
CA SER A 217 -13.60 2.38 28.82
C SER A 217 -13.33 3.19 30.08
N LYS A 218 -14.35 3.34 30.93
CA LYS A 218 -14.28 3.93 32.28
C LYS A 218 -13.47 3.06 33.26
N ASN A 219 -12.49 2.32 32.76
CA ASN A 219 -11.47 1.61 33.51
C ASN A 219 -10.11 2.05 32.96
N PRO A 220 -9.21 2.63 33.78
CA PRO A 220 -7.84 2.90 33.36
C PRO A 220 -7.12 1.56 33.19
N THR A 221 -7.29 0.94 32.03
CA THR A 221 -6.57 -0.25 31.63
C THR A 221 -5.18 0.13 31.14
N ASN A 222 -4.28 -0.85 31.00
CA ASN A 222 -2.93 -0.68 30.46
C ASN A 222 -2.88 0.08 29.11
N ASN A 223 -4.00 0.09 28.38
CA ASN A 223 -4.17 0.76 27.09
C ASN A 223 -4.09 2.31 27.20
N ASP A 224 -4.60 2.88 28.29
CA ASP A 224 -4.62 4.34 28.52
C ASP A 224 -3.21 4.88 28.89
N SER A 225 -2.41 4.07 29.59
CA SER A 225 -0.98 4.35 29.79
C SER A 225 -0.19 4.25 28.49
N HIS A 226 -0.46 3.27 27.63
CA HIS A 226 0.23 3.12 26.34
C HIS A 226 -0.11 4.28 25.40
N GLU A 227 -1.37 4.69 25.33
CA GLU A 227 -1.79 5.81 24.48
C GLU A 227 -1.14 7.13 24.91
N ARG A 228 -1.14 7.43 26.22
CA ARG A 228 -0.43 8.61 26.75
C ARG A 228 1.06 8.57 26.45
N ARG A 229 1.71 7.42 26.67
CA ARG A 229 3.13 7.23 26.42
C ARG A 229 3.46 7.42 24.94
N LEU A 230 2.66 6.82 24.05
CA LEU A 230 2.80 6.96 22.61
C LEU A 230 2.59 8.41 22.16
N ALA A 231 1.59 9.11 22.69
CA ALA A 231 1.34 10.51 22.36
C ALA A 231 2.54 11.40 22.71
N ARG A 232 3.14 11.20 23.90
CA ARG A 232 4.38 11.89 24.30
C ARG A 232 5.53 11.56 23.36
N LEU A 233 5.80 10.27 23.13
CA LEU A 233 6.93 9.83 22.29
C LEU A 233 6.76 10.26 20.83
N ASN A 234 5.54 10.32 20.30
CA ASN A 234 5.27 10.85 18.97
C ASN A 234 5.66 12.33 18.85
N GLY A 235 5.36 13.13 19.88
CA GLY A 235 5.79 14.54 19.93
C GLY A 235 7.31 14.67 19.87
N ILE A 236 8.01 13.87 20.69
CA ILE A 236 9.47 13.81 20.75
C ILE A 236 10.05 13.37 19.40
N ALA A 237 9.51 12.33 18.77
CA ALA A 237 9.94 11.82 17.48
C ALA A 237 9.73 12.84 16.35
N CYS A 238 8.58 13.52 16.30
CA CYS A 238 8.33 14.58 15.32
C CYS A 238 9.33 15.74 15.46
N GLY A 239 9.61 16.20 16.69
CA GLY A 239 10.65 17.22 16.92
C GLY A 239 12.06 16.74 16.57
N THR A 240 12.33 15.44 16.71
CA THR A 240 13.63 14.83 16.35
C THR A 240 13.83 14.82 14.84
N CYS A 241 12.80 14.47 14.07
CA CYS A 241 12.86 14.34 12.62
C CYS A 241 12.98 15.70 11.89
N GLY A 242 12.63 16.80 12.56
CA GLY A 242 12.67 18.13 11.95
C GLY A 242 11.54 18.37 10.95
N GLY A 243 10.44 17.61 10.99
CA GLY A 243 9.20 17.98 10.30
C GLY A 243 9.01 17.42 8.89
N HIS A 244 9.60 16.27 8.57
CA HIS A 244 9.51 15.66 7.23
C HIS A 244 8.08 15.55 6.67
N CYS A 245 7.12 15.08 7.46
CA CYS A 245 5.70 15.04 7.06
C CYS A 245 4.99 16.38 7.29
N CYS A 246 5.44 17.16 8.28
CA CYS A 246 4.84 18.44 8.65
C CYS A 246 5.02 19.53 7.59
N ARG A 247 6.02 19.43 6.71
CA ARG A 247 6.23 20.37 5.59
C ARG A 247 5.00 20.56 4.70
N ILE A 248 4.22 19.49 4.51
CA ILE A 248 3.02 19.54 3.67
C ILE A 248 1.90 20.34 4.35
N GLY A 249 1.90 20.41 5.69
CA GLY A 249 0.87 21.12 6.45
C GLY A 249 1.00 22.64 6.40
N GLY A 250 2.21 23.17 6.22
CA GLY A 250 2.47 24.62 6.10
C GLY A 250 1.70 25.48 7.10
N ASP A 251 1.18 26.61 6.64
CA ASP A 251 0.48 27.57 7.50
C ASP A 251 -0.97 27.18 7.81
N THR A 252 -1.52 26.19 7.10
CA THR A 252 -2.88 25.67 7.37
C THR A 252 -2.88 24.57 8.43
N ALA A 253 -1.73 23.92 8.67
CA ALA A 253 -1.57 22.80 9.58
C ALA A 253 -2.55 21.63 9.31
N PHE A 254 -3.03 21.49 8.07
CA PHE A 254 -4.12 20.60 7.67
C PHE A 254 -5.46 20.85 8.39
N LEU A 255 -5.58 21.96 9.13
CA LEU A 255 -6.83 22.37 9.75
C LEU A 255 -7.79 22.85 8.65
N ASN A 256 -9.05 22.51 8.84
CA ASN A 256 -10.11 22.80 7.87
C ASN A 256 -11.42 23.11 8.61
N VAL A 257 -12.44 23.49 7.85
CA VAL A 257 -13.77 23.86 8.36
C VAL A 257 -14.33 22.77 9.28
N SER A 258 -14.29 21.50 8.86
CA SER A 258 -14.81 20.38 9.64
C SER A 258 -14.14 20.26 11.01
N LYS A 259 -12.83 20.51 11.09
CA LYS A 259 -12.12 20.50 12.38
C LYS A 259 -12.56 21.64 13.28
N PHE A 260 -12.75 22.85 12.75
CA PHE A 260 -13.26 23.98 13.52
C PHE A 260 -14.72 23.76 13.95
N GLN A 261 -15.55 23.10 13.13
CA GLN A 261 -16.91 22.73 13.51
C GLN A 261 -16.93 21.81 14.73
N GLU A 262 -16.06 20.79 14.73
CA GLU A 262 -15.90 19.87 15.87
C GLU A 262 -15.53 20.62 17.15
N VAL A 263 -14.55 21.52 17.08
CA VAL A 263 -14.09 22.29 18.24
C VAL A 263 -15.19 23.22 18.76
N LEU A 264 -15.87 23.95 17.88
CA LEU A 264 -16.97 24.85 18.25
C LEU A 264 -18.15 24.09 18.87
N ARG A 265 -18.49 22.89 18.38
CA ARG A 265 -19.54 22.05 19.02
C ARG A 265 -19.14 21.58 20.42
N LYS A 266 -17.85 21.31 20.63
CA LYS A 266 -17.31 20.93 21.96
C LYS A 266 -17.19 22.11 22.92
N GLN A 267 -17.25 23.35 22.40
CA GLN A 267 -17.16 24.58 23.19
C GLN A 267 -18.30 25.55 22.79
N PRO A 268 -19.57 25.26 23.14
CA PRO A 268 -20.73 26.01 22.65
C PRO A 268 -20.71 27.50 23.00
N GLU A 269 -20.06 27.86 24.12
CA GLU A 269 -19.93 29.23 24.60
C GLU A 269 -18.83 30.03 23.87
N ALA A 270 -17.97 29.37 23.10
CA ALA A 270 -16.84 30.00 22.42
C ALA A 270 -17.24 30.47 21.01
N GLY A 271 -16.94 31.74 20.70
CA GLY A 271 -17.06 32.26 19.35
C GLY A 271 -15.88 31.86 18.45
N PRO A 272 -15.97 32.12 17.13
CA PRO A 272 -14.87 31.87 16.19
C PRO A 272 -13.54 32.49 16.63
N ALA A 273 -13.56 33.75 17.08
CA ALA A 273 -12.37 34.47 17.53
C ALA A 273 -11.72 33.83 18.76
N ASP A 274 -12.52 33.33 19.70
CA ASP A 274 -12.03 32.67 20.91
C ASP A 274 -11.32 31.36 20.57
N VAL A 275 -11.92 30.54 19.70
CA VAL A 275 -11.30 29.30 19.23
C VAL A 275 -10.00 29.59 18.49
N VAL A 276 -9.98 30.58 17.59
CA VAL A 276 -8.75 30.97 16.89
C VAL A 276 -7.67 31.44 17.87
N ALA A 277 -8.02 32.25 18.87
CA ALA A 277 -7.08 32.70 19.90
C ALA A 277 -6.43 31.51 20.64
N GLN A 278 -7.20 30.45 20.94
CA GLN A 278 -6.67 29.22 21.53
C GLN A 278 -5.64 28.53 20.63
N TYR A 279 -5.89 28.46 19.32
CA TYR A 279 -4.91 27.91 18.36
C TYR A 279 -3.68 28.81 18.25
N MET A 280 -3.86 30.12 18.09
CA MET A 280 -2.75 31.07 17.96
C MET A 280 -1.82 31.07 19.18
N ALA A 281 -2.36 30.86 20.38
CA ALA A 281 -1.59 30.71 21.61
C ALA A 281 -0.70 29.44 21.65
N LYS A 282 -0.97 28.46 20.79
CA LYS A 282 -0.15 27.23 20.67
C LYS A 282 0.95 27.33 19.63
N ILE A 283 1.05 28.43 18.88
CA ILE A 283 2.16 28.66 17.95
C ILE A 283 3.44 28.87 18.77
N PRO A 284 4.46 28.01 18.63
CA PRO A 284 5.73 28.19 19.32
C PRO A 284 6.37 29.55 19.02
N HIS A 285 7.25 30.03 19.90
CA HIS A 285 8.03 31.25 19.63
C HIS A 285 8.88 31.09 18.36
N GLU A 286 9.47 29.90 18.19
CA GLU A 286 10.27 29.54 17.02
C GLU A 286 9.73 28.26 16.37
N THR A 287 9.65 28.26 15.04
CA THR A 287 9.18 27.13 14.25
C THR A 287 10.20 26.76 13.18
N PHE A 288 10.15 25.52 12.71
CA PHE A 288 11.00 25.10 11.61
C PHE A 288 10.58 25.79 10.30
N THR A 289 11.54 26.30 9.54
CA THR A 289 11.33 26.81 8.17
C THR A 289 10.76 25.70 7.29
N ASP A 290 9.89 26.06 6.34
CA ASP A 290 9.26 25.12 5.41
C ASP A 290 8.51 23.95 6.08
N SER A 291 8.08 24.15 7.32
CA SER A 291 7.30 23.22 8.12
C SER A 291 5.97 23.84 8.57
N CYS A 292 5.06 22.99 9.04
CA CYS A 292 3.82 23.39 9.69
C CYS A 292 4.05 24.48 10.75
N ILE A 293 3.18 25.48 10.81
CA ILE A 293 3.25 26.63 11.74
C ILE A 293 3.29 26.21 13.22
N PHE A 294 2.78 25.04 13.58
CA PHE A 294 2.81 24.53 14.96
C PHE A 294 4.03 23.69 15.28
N HIS A 295 4.93 23.45 14.33
CA HIS A 295 6.07 22.56 14.51
C HIS A 295 7.31 23.32 14.99
N GLY A 296 7.61 23.16 16.28
CA GLY A 296 8.81 23.71 16.93
C GLY A 296 9.80 22.63 17.33
N PHE A 297 10.85 23.03 18.06
CA PHE A 297 11.95 22.15 18.48
C PHE A 297 11.51 20.92 19.30
N HIS A 298 10.50 21.10 20.14
CA HIS A 298 9.93 20.03 20.98
C HIS A 298 8.83 19.22 20.28
N GLY A 299 8.56 19.49 18.99
CA GLY A 299 7.49 18.87 18.22
C GLY A 299 6.31 19.81 17.99
N CYS A 300 5.12 19.23 17.82
CA CYS A 300 3.90 19.99 17.55
C CYS A 300 3.39 20.69 18.81
N GLY A 301 3.16 22.00 18.75
CA GLY A 301 2.59 22.81 19.84
C GLY A 301 1.10 22.54 20.10
N LEU A 302 0.40 21.87 19.17
CA LEU A 302 -0.99 21.46 19.37
C LEU A 302 -1.08 20.17 20.19
N SER A 303 -2.05 20.15 21.11
CA SER A 303 -2.56 18.92 21.73
C SER A 303 -3.17 17.98 20.69
N ARG A 304 -3.36 16.71 21.04
CA ARG A 304 -3.89 15.71 20.10
C ARG A 304 -5.30 16.06 19.65
N GLU A 305 -6.10 16.60 20.55
CA GLU A 305 -7.50 16.99 20.34
C GLU A 305 -7.61 18.18 19.38
N GLN A 306 -6.61 19.06 19.38
CA GLN A 306 -6.53 20.23 18.50
C GLN A 306 -5.94 19.91 17.12
N ARG A 307 -5.21 18.80 16.98
CA ARG A 307 -4.60 18.42 15.69
C ARG A 307 -5.67 18.05 14.66
N ALA A 308 -5.34 18.29 13.39
CA ALA A 308 -6.12 17.79 12.26
C ALA A 308 -6.20 16.25 12.28
N THR A 309 -7.28 15.69 11.75
CA THR A 309 -7.47 14.22 11.64
C THR A 309 -6.28 13.55 10.96
N THR A 310 -5.78 14.13 9.87
CA THR A 310 -4.58 13.63 9.17
C THR A 310 -3.37 13.52 10.09
N CYS A 311 -3.14 14.51 10.96
CA CYS A 311 -2.03 14.50 11.91
C CYS A 311 -2.18 13.45 13.02
N ASN A 312 -3.41 13.03 13.32
CA ASN A 312 -3.70 12.02 14.34
C ASN A 312 -3.67 10.59 13.79
N VAL A 313 -4.02 10.41 12.51
CA VAL A 313 -4.10 9.10 11.85
C VAL A 313 -2.82 8.72 11.14
N PHE A 314 -2.07 9.70 10.60
CA PHE A 314 -0.85 9.43 9.87
C PHE A 314 0.31 9.08 10.81
N LEU A 315 0.85 7.87 10.66
CA LEU A 315 2.11 7.45 11.28
C LEU A 315 3.14 7.19 10.19
N CYS A 316 4.25 7.93 10.21
CA CYS A 316 5.39 7.58 9.36
C CYS A 316 5.96 6.22 9.78
N THR A 317 6.75 5.62 8.90
CA THR A 317 7.41 4.32 9.13
C THR A 317 8.15 4.23 10.48
N GLY A 318 8.79 5.31 10.92
CA GLY A 318 9.43 5.37 12.25
C GLY A 318 8.42 5.42 13.40
N LEU A 319 7.33 6.19 13.27
CA LEU A 319 6.26 6.24 14.29
C LEU A 319 5.46 4.94 14.38
N GLN A 320 5.36 4.17 13.28
CA GLN A 320 4.78 2.82 13.31
C GLN A 320 5.64 1.87 14.16
N ILE A 321 6.97 1.87 13.97
CA ILE A 321 7.88 1.10 14.85
C ILE A 321 7.72 1.56 16.30
N LEU A 322 7.70 2.87 16.51
CA LEU A 322 7.56 3.44 17.85
C LEU A 322 6.29 2.95 18.53
N LYS A 323 5.16 2.93 17.81
CA LYS A 323 3.90 2.36 18.29
C LYS A 323 4.06 0.88 18.63
N ASP A 324 4.62 0.07 17.72
CA ASP A 324 4.82 -1.36 17.96
C ASP A 324 5.70 -1.64 19.18
N LEU A 325 6.72 -0.80 19.44
CA LEU A 325 7.57 -0.90 20.62
C LEU A 325 6.82 -0.56 21.90
N VAL A 326 6.02 0.50 21.89
CA VAL A 326 5.17 0.89 23.03
C VAL A 326 4.13 -0.19 23.32
N ASP A 327 3.48 -0.74 22.30
CA ASP A 327 2.48 -1.80 22.44
C ASP A 327 3.09 -3.10 23.01
N ARG A 328 4.41 -3.31 22.85
CA ARG A 328 5.18 -4.43 23.43
C ARG A 328 5.84 -4.08 24.77
N ASP A 329 5.46 -2.98 25.41
CA ASP A 329 6.00 -2.55 26.69
C ASP A 329 7.52 -2.30 26.69
N ALA A 330 8.11 -1.98 25.53
CA ALA A 330 9.53 -1.65 25.47
C ALA A 330 9.81 -0.41 26.34
N SER A 331 10.62 -0.56 27.39
CA SER A 331 10.94 0.53 28.32
C SER A 331 11.94 1.52 27.73
N GLU A 332 12.98 1.00 27.08
CA GLU A 332 14.13 1.79 26.62
C GLU A 332 14.19 1.87 25.10
N MET A 333 14.27 3.10 24.60
CA MET A 333 14.42 3.36 23.18
C MET A 333 15.14 4.69 22.89
N VAL A 334 15.82 4.71 21.75
CA VAL A 334 16.50 5.88 21.21
C VAL A 334 15.86 6.25 19.87
N LEU A 335 15.58 7.53 19.71
CA LEU A 335 15.09 8.13 18.48
C LEU A 335 16.27 8.77 17.75
N ALA A 336 16.59 8.29 16.55
CA ALA A 336 17.71 8.77 15.75
C ALA A 336 17.20 9.33 14.42
N ALA A 337 17.42 10.63 14.18
CA ALA A 337 17.10 11.25 12.89
C ALA A 337 18.29 11.16 11.92
N THR A 338 18.04 10.64 10.71
CA THR A 338 19.08 10.34 9.72
C THR A 338 18.78 10.93 8.33
N ASN A 339 19.82 11.14 7.52
CA ASN A 339 19.72 11.67 6.15
C ASN A 339 18.99 10.74 5.17
N ILE A 340 18.58 9.55 5.58
CA ILE A 340 18.11 8.53 4.65
C ILE A 340 16.66 8.78 4.29
N ARG A 341 16.45 8.97 3.00
CA ARG A 341 15.13 8.85 2.38
C ARG A 341 14.97 7.40 1.94
N CYS A 342 13.73 6.93 1.91
CA CYS A 342 13.44 5.56 1.50
C CYS A 342 14.03 5.32 0.09
N GLY A 343 15.01 4.41 -0.02
CA GLY A 343 15.66 4.06 -1.29
C GLY A 343 17.02 4.72 -1.58
N ASP A 344 17.57 5.55 -0.69
CA ASP A 344 18.91 6.12 -0.88
C ASP A 344 20.00 5.12 -0.46
N ASP A 345 21.02 4.91 -1.31
CA ASP A 345 22.21 4.09 -1.00
C ASP A 345 23.29 4.85 -0.20
N LEU A 346 23.01 6.10 0.18
CA LEU A 346 23.95 6.92 0.93
C LEU A 346 24.22 6.32 2.32
N PRO A 347 25.46 6.38 2.82
CA PRO A 347 25.76 5.93 4.17
C PRO A 347 24.92 6.74 5.17
N PRO A 348 24.28 6.07 6.17
CA PRO A 348 23.54 6.76 7.21
C PRO A 348 24.45 7.75 7.93
N LYS A 349 23.95 8.96 8.14
CA LYS A 349 24.47 9.94 9.11
C LYS A 349 23.39 10.18 10.15
N VAL A 350 23.79 10.29 11.42
CA VAL A 350 22.88 10.60 12.52
C VAL A 350 23.04 12.06 12.88
N PHE A 351 21.96 12.83 12.80
CA PHE A 351 21.98 14.28 13.02
C PHE A 351 21.50 14.65 14.42
N ARG A 352 20.49 13.93 14.92
CA ARG A 352 19.88 14.17 16.23
C ARG A 352 19.57 12.84 16.90
N ILE A 353 19.82 12.80 18.21
CA ILE A 353 19.42 11.71 19.10
C ILE A 353 18.53 12.27 20.21
N LYS A 354 17.46 11.56 20.54
CA LYS A 354 16.69 11.73 21.78
C LYS A 354 16.45 10.38 22.42
N THR A 355 16.45 10.32 23.74
CA THR A 355 15.98 9.12 24.46
C THR A 355 14.50 9.27 24.78
N ALA A 356 13.81 8.14 24.97
CA ALA A 356 12.40 8.17 25.39
C ALA A 356 12.20 8.79 26.78
N ASP A 357 13.17 8.68 27.68
CA ASP A 357 13.02 9.10 29.08
C ASP A 357 13.58 10.50 29.36
N ASN A 358 14.22 11.14 28.37
CA ASN A 358 14.76 12.48 28.51
C ASN A 358 14.27 13.38 27.36
N ASP A 359 13.65 14.51 27.70
CA ASP A 359 13.23 15.50 26.71
C ASP A 359 14.42 16.28 26.11
N ALA A 360 15.62 16.09 26.66
CA ALA A 360 16.86 16.66 26.14
C ALA A 360 17.21 16.11 24.76
N VAL A 361 17.45 17.04 23.83
CA VAL A 361 17.88 16.73 22.47
C VAL A 361 19.39 16.78 22.41
N ILE A 362 20.01 15.72 21.91
CA ILE A 362 21.45 15.67 21.68
C ILE A 362 21.68 15.94 20.18
N PRO A 363 21.99 17.19 19.79
CA PRO A 363 22.47 17.47 18.45
C PRO A 363 23.87 16.84 18.28
N LEU A 364 24.06 16.06 17.22
CA LEU A 364 25.36 15.44 16.91
C LEU A 364 26.09 16.16 15.77
N LEU A 365 25.31 16.71 14.83
CA LEU A 365 25.76 17.51 13.71
C LEU A 365 24.92 18.79 13.68
N TRP A 366 25.23 19.73 14.57
CA TRP A 366 24.65 21.07 14.54
C TRP A 366 25.71 22.09 14.93
N THR A 367 26.44 22.57 13.92
CA THR A 367 27.14 23.85 13.96
C THR A 367 26.84 24.59 12.66
N ALA A 368 26.72 25.92 12.72
CA ALA A 368 26.42 26.77 11.57
C ALA A 368 27.40 26.60 10.39
N THR A 369 28.57 26.03 10.65
CA THR A 369 29.67 25.74 9.71
C THR A 369 29.46 24.53 8.80
N ASP A 370 28.51 23.63 9.09
CA ASP A 370 28.27 22.43 8.25
C ASP A 370 27.24 22.65 7.13
N ARG A 371 26.64 23.85 7.06
CA ARG A 371 25.72 24.24 5.97
C ARG A 371 26.40 24.17 4.61
N ASP A 372 27.65 24.63 4.53
CA ASP A 372 28.41 24.72 3.28
C ASP A 372 28.89 23.36 2.76
N LYS A 373 28.79 22.30 3.57
CA LYS A 373 29.21 20.93 3.21
C LYS A 373 28.06 19.99 2.85
N LEU A 374 26.81 20.42 3.03
CA LEU A 374 25.61 19.65 2.66
C LEU A 374 25.00 20.12 1.33
N GLU A 375 25.38 21.31 0.85
CA GLU A 375 25.01 21.87 -0.46
C GLU A 375 26.13 21.72 -1.52
N ALA A 376 27.24 21.05 -1.18
CA ALA A 376 28.31 20.61 -2.09
C ALA A 376 28.34 19.08 -2.16
#